data_AF-A0A950FL86-F1
#
_entry.id   AF-A0A950FL86-F1
#
_cell.length_a   1.000
_cell.length_b   1.000
_cell.length_c   1.000
_cell.angle_alpha   90.00
_cell.angle_beta   90.00
_cell.angle_gamma   90.00
#
_symmetry.space_group_name_H-M   'P 1'
#
loop_
_entity.id
_entity.type
_entity.pdbx_description
1 polymer ?
#
loop_
_entity_poly.entity_id
_entity_poly.type
_entity_poly.pdbx_seq_one_letter_code
_entity_poly.pdbx_strand_id
1 'polypeptide(L)' 'ELLKRQGLQANQEVTFLTDGGEEVRALTEQITPASEHVLDWFHITMRLIVLGQFAHGFAHDDEQKSAALLKSLESIKWRL' A
#
# COMPACT_ATOMS: atom_id res chain seq x y z
N GLU A 1 -11.27 13.84 19.42
CA GLU A 1 -12.54 14.61 19.44
C GLU A 1 -13.39 14.49 18.18
N LEU A 2 -12.86 14.67 16.95
CA LEU A 2 -13.68 14.62 15.72
C LEU A 2 -14.47 13.31 15.56
N LEU A 3 -13.80 12.16 15.62
CA LEU A 3 -14.45 10.85 15.42
C LEU A 3 -15.50 10.56 16.50
N LYS A 4 -15.24 10.95 17.75
CA LYS A 4 -16.23 10.86 18.85
C LYS A 4 -17.46 11.72 18.56
N ARG A 5 -17.28 12.94 18.05
CA ARG A 5 -18.38 13.81 17.60
C ARG A 5 -19.14 13.25 16.40
N GLN A 6 -18.49 12.42 15.58
CA GLN A 6 -19.12 11.69 14.49
C GLN A 6 -19.74 10.35 14.93
N GLY A 7 -19.77 10.06 16.24
CA GLY A 7 -20.49 8.93 16.80
C GLY A 7 -19.64 7.67 17.04
N LEU A 8 -18.32 7.72 16.85
CA LEU A 8 -17.43 6.61 17.18
C LEU A 8 -17.55 6.26 18.68
N GLN A 9 -17.96 5.02 18.96
CA GLN A 9 -18.11 4.52 20.33
C GLN A 9 -16.79 3.93 20.85
N ALA A 10 -16.61 3.95 22.17
CA ALA A 10 -15.52 3.22 22.81
C ALA A 10 -15.75 1.71 22.58
N ASN A 11 -14.78 1.04 21.94
CA ASN A 11 -14.81 -0.39 21.55
C ASN A 11 -15.61 -0.73 20.29
N GLN A 12 -15.98 0.26 19.47
CA GLN A 12 -16.43 -0.04 18.12
C GLN A 12 -15.25 -0.60 17.30
N GLU A 13 -15.49 -1.70 16.59
CA GLU A 13 -14.52 -2.23 15.62
C GLU A 13 -14.37 -1.24 14.46
N VAL A 14 -13.11 -0.91 14.15
CA VAL A 14 -12.78 0.00 13.05
C VAL A 14 -11.67 -0.61 12.23
N THR A 15 -11.93 -0.78 10.93
CA THR A 15 -10.90 -1.13 9.96
C THR A 15 -10.34 0.14 9.34
N PHE A 16 -9.03 0.36 9.49
CA PHE A 16 -8.31 1.44 8.85
C PHE A 16 -7.63 0.93 7.58
N LEU A 17 -7.97 1.53 6.44
CA LEU A 17 -7.19 1.39 5.21
C LEU A 17 -6.04 2.39 5.27
N THR A 18 -4.81 1.90 5.31
CA THR A 18 -3.61 2.73 5.54
C THR A 18 -2.54 2.49 4.48
N ASP A 19 -1.62 3.45 4.37
CA ASP A 19 -0.44 3.36 3.53
C ASP A 19 0.67 2.44 4.07
N GLY A 20 0.49 1.92 5.28
CA GLY A 20 1.49 1.13 5.99
C GLY A 20 2.61 1.97 6.62
N GLY A 21 2.48 3.30 6.62
CA GLY A 21 3.38 4.19 7.35
C GLY A 21 3.30 3.94 8.85
N GLU A 22 4.44 3.85 9.51
CA GLU A 22 4.51 3.54 10.95
C GLU A 22 3.78 4.59 11.80
N GLU A 23 3.87 5.86 11.44
CA GLU A 23 3.17 6.96 12.11
C GLU A 23 1.65 6.84 11.98
N VAL A 24 1.15 6.47 10.80
CA VAL A 24 -0.29 6.30 10.53
C VAL A 24 -0.82 5.11 11.32
N ARG A 25 -0.07 4.00 11.36
CA ARG A 25 -0.42 2.83 12.17
C ARG A 25 -0.48 3.16 13.67
N ALA A 26 0.54 3.86 14.19
CA ALA A 26 0.58 4.27 15.58
C ALA A 26 -0.57 5.23 15.95
N LEU A 27 -0.98 6.12 15.05
CA LEU A 27 -2.13 7.01 15.26
C LEU A 27 -3.43 6.22 15.42
N THR A 28 -3.62 5.17 14.61
CA THR A 28 -4.86 4.40 14.63
C THR A 28 -5.04 3.56 15.90
N GLU A 29 -3.96 3.08 16.51
CA GLU A 29 -3.96 2.45 17.84
C GLU A 29 -4.42 3.40 18.95
N GLN A 30 -4.19 4.71 18.79
CA GLN A 30 -4.65 5.73 19.74
C GLN A 30 -6.14 6.07 19.61
N ILE A 31 -6.80 5.67 18.51
CA ILE A 31 -8.21 5.99 18.24
C ILE A 31 -9.13 4.98 18.95
N THR A 32 -8.85 3.69 18.81
CA THR A 32 -9.62 2.62 19.45
C THR A 32 -8.73 1.39 19.63
N PRO A 33 -8.80 0.69 20.78
CA PRO A 33 -8.09 -0.58 20.96
C PRO A 33 -8.66 -1.71 20.09
N ALA A 34 -9.85 -1.54 19.52
CA ALA A 34 -10.49 -2.48 18.60
C ALA A 34 -10.25 -2.08 17.13
N SER A 35 -9.01 -1.73 16.77
CA SER A 35 -8.64 -1.33 15.42
C SER A 35 -7.96 -2.47 14.65
N GLU A 36 -8.35 -2.64 13.39
CA GLU A 36 -7.63 -3.47 12.43
C GLU A 36 -6.96 -2.57 11.38
N HIS A 37 -5.74 -2.92 10.96
CA HIS A 37 -5.01 -2.20 9.92
C HIS A 37 -4.90 -3.05 8.66
N VAL A 38 -5.46 -2.55 7.56
CA VAL A 38 -5.32 -3.14 6.24
C VAL A 38 -4.45 -2.22 5.41
N LEU A 39 -3.40 -2.79 4.82
CA LEU A 39 -2.54 -2.07 3.88
C LEU A 39 -3.30 -1.87 2.56
N ASP A 40 -3.33 -0.66 2.04
CA ASP A 40 -3.94 -0.38 0.74
C ASP A 40 -3.15 -1.06 -0.38
N TRP A 41 -3.86 -1.77 -1.25
CA TRP A 41 -3.30 -2.38 -2.46
C TRP A 41 -2.60 -1.33 -3.33
N PHE A 42 -3.09 -0.09 -3.35
CA PHE A 42 -2.45 1.02 -4.05
C PHE A 42 -1.02 1.23 -3.54
N HIS A 43 -0.79 1.19 -2.22
CA HIS A 43 0.55 1.32 -1.63
C HIS A 43 1.47 0.15 -1.95
N ILE A 44 0.93 -1.05 -2.08
CA ILE A 44 1.71 -2.21 -2.55
C ILE A 44 2.14 -1.99 -4.00
N THR A 45 1.22 -1.55 -4.87
CA THR A 45 1.53 -1.34 -6.30
C THR A 45 2.45 -0.15 -6.55
N MET A 46 2.45 0.86 -5.69
CA MET A 46 3.43 1.96 -5.70
C MET A 46 4.88 1.45 -5.65
N ARG A 47 5.17 0.36 -4.91
CA ARG A 47 6.51 -0.24 -4.86
C ARG A 47 6.90 -0.88 -6.20
N LEU A 48 5.93 -1.39 -6.96
CA LEU A 48 6.16 -1.95 -8.30
C LEU A 48 6.54 -0.87 -9.32
N ILE A 49 6.11 0.38 -9.13
CA ILE A 49 6.47 1.50 -10.01
C ILE A 49 7.98 1.74 -9.99
N VAL A 50 8.61 1.69 -8.81
CA VAL A 50 10.07 1.82 -8.67
C VAL A 50 10.81 0.71 -9.42
N LEU A 51 10.31 -0.53 -9.35
CA LEU A 51 10.85 -1.65 -10.12
C LEU A 51 10.64 -1.47 -11.63
N GLY A 52 9.51 -0.88 -12.04
CA GLY A 52 9.24 -0.53 -13.44
C GLY A 52 10.24 0.49 -13.98
N GLN A 53 10.54 1.53 -13.20
CA GLN A 53 11.56 2.52 -13.56
C GLN A 53 12.95 1.88 -13.72
N PHE A 54 13.32 0.97 -12.82
CA PHE A 54 14.55 0.20 -12.93
C PHE A 54 14.58 -0.64 -14.22
N ALA A 55 13.50 -1.38 -14.51
CA ALA A 55 13.40 -2.20 -15.71
C ALA A 55 13.48 -1.36 -17.00
N HIS A 56 12.86 -0.17 -17.02
CA HIS A 56 13.00 0.78 -18.12
C HIS A 56 14.45 1.27 -18.30
N GLY A 57 15.16 1.59 -17.21
CA GLY A 57 16.57 1.98 -17.27
C GLY A 57 17.48 0.85 -17.78
N PHE A 58 17.18 -0.39 -17.40
CA PHE A 58 17.91 -1.58 -17.84
C PHE A 58 17.74 -1.91 -19.34
N ALA A 59 16.76 -1.30 -20.03
CA ALA A 59 16.56 -1.50 -21.47
C ALA A 59 17.78 -1.11 -22.32
N HIS A 60 18.66 -0.25 -21.80
CA HIS A 60 19.91 0.10 -22.46
C HIS A 60 20.87 -1.09 -22.60
N ASP A 61 20.88 -1.99 -21.62
CA ASP A 61 21.78 -3.15 -21.58
C ASP A 61 21.15 -4.38 -22.25
N ASP A 62 19.85 -4.60 -22.03
CA ASP A 62 19.13 -5.77 -22.55
C ASP A 62 17.63 -5.48 -22.71
N GLU A 63 17.24 -5.10 -23.93
CA GLU A 63 15.85 -4.75 -24.28
C GLU A 63 14.88 -5.94 -24.07
N GLN A 64 15.29 -7.16 -24.42
CA GLN A 64 14.44 -8.34 -24.32
C GLN A 64 14.14 -8.70 -22.86
N LYS A 65 15.15 -8.63 -21.98
CA LYS A 65 14.95 -8.84 -20.54
C LYS A 65 14.16 -7.69 -19.92
N SER A 66 14.39 -6.45 -20.32
CA SER A 66 13.61 -5.30 -19.86
C SER A 66 12.11 -5.50 -20.14
N ALA A 67 11.74 -5.87 -21.38
CA ALA A 67 10.35 -6.15 -21.74
C ALA A 67 9.75 -7.30 -20.92
N ALA A 68 10.52 -8.37 -20.67
CA ALA A 68 10.08 -9.49 -19.85
C ALA A 68 9.83 -9.08 -18.38
N LEU A 69 10.71 -8.24 -17.81
CA LEU A 69 10.56 -7.70 -16.46
C LEU A 69 9.32 -6.81 -16.35
N LEU A 70 9.11 -5.89 -17.29
CA LEU A 70 7.94 -5.01 -17.30
C LEU A 70 6.63 -5.81 -17.38
N LYS A 71 6.56 -6.82 -18.24
CA LYS A 71 5.40 -7.72 -18.34
C LYS A 71 5.16 -8.50 -17.03
N SER A 72 6.23 -8.93 -16.36
CA SER A 72 6.12 -9.60 -15.06
C SER A 72 5.58 -8.67 -13.99
N LEU A 73 6.08 -7.43 -13.91
CA LEU A 73 5.60 -6.42 -12.96
C LEU A 73 4.13 -6.06 -13.19
N GLU A 74 3.70 -5.94 -14.44
CA GLU A 74 2.30 -5.72 -14.78
C GLU A 74 1.42 -6.90 -14.34
N SER A 75 1.86 -8.14 -14.60
CA SER A 75 1.15 -9.34 -14.16
C SER A 75 1.03 -9.41 -12.63
N ILE A 76 2.09 -9.06 -11.90
CA ILE A 76 2.08 -9.01 -10.43
C ILE A 76 1.08 -7.96 -9.96
N LYS A 77 1.09 -6.75 -10.54
CA LYS A 77 0.18 -5.66 -10.16
C LYS A 77 -1.29 -6.09 -10.19
N TRP A 78 -1.70 -6.87 -11.19
CA TRP A 78 -3.10 -7.31 -11.36
C TRP A 78 -3.47 -8.59 -10.61
N ARG A 79 -2.51 -9.21 -9.91
CA ARG A 79 -2.71 -10.44 -9.11
C ARG A 79 -2.53 -10.23 -7.60
N LEU A 80 -2.25 -8.99 -7.19
CA LEU A 80 -2.33 -8.54 -5.80
C LEU A 80 -3.79 -8.34 -5.40
#